data_AF-M1AZL7-F1
#
_entry.id   AF-M1AZL7-F1
#
_cell.length_a   1.000
_cell.length_b   1.000
_cell.length_c   1.000
_cell.angle_alpha   90.00
_cell.angle_beta   90.00
_cell.angle_gamma   90.00
#
_symmetry.space_group_name_H-M   'P 1'
#
loop_
_entity.id
_entity.type
_entity.pdbx_description
1 polymer ?
#
loop_
_entity_poly.entity_id
_entity_poly.type
_entity_poly.pdbx_seq_one_letter_code
_entity_poly.pdbx_strand_id
1 'polypeptide(L)'
;MKEENVNLQEKLNEQKKAISEVEAEMKSLQSNLTMEEIHAKESKLRKEVDEMEKKLIQLREGVTLVSPEERKAIEGLYSEALNQWRRRKRMFRDVWDAITENSPKNPKEFKEELGVEYDEDVDVNFQSFADLIQHGKKRR
;
A
#
# COMPACT_ATOMS: atom_id res chain seq x y z
N MET A 1 -34.17 23.69 73.85
CA MET A 1 -33.16 22.61 73.85
C MET A 1 -33.49 21.41 72.95
N LYS A 2 -34.61 20.68 73.11
CA LYS A 2 -34.92 19.54 72.21
C LYS A 2 -35.35 20.00 70.81
N GLU A 3 -36.26 20.97 70.70
CA GLU A 3 -36.68 21.56 69.42
C GLU A 3 -35.53 22.22 68.67
N GLU A 4 -34.67 22.96 69.36
CA GLU A 4 -33.48 23.58 68.76
C GLU A 4 -32.51 22.54 68.19
N ASN A 5 -32.33 21.41 68.89
CA ASN A 5 -31.51 20.30 68.38
C ASN A 5 -32.13 19.67 67.12
N VAL A 6 -33.45 19.44 67.10
CA VAL A 6 -34.14 18.91 65.92
C VAL A 6 -34.00 19.87 64.74
N ASN A 7 -34.21 21.17 64.96
CA ASN A 7 -34.10 22.20 63.94
C ASN A 7 -32.64 22.34 63.42
N LEU A 8 -31.64 22.18 64.29
CA LEU A 8 -30.24 22.10 63.89
C LEU A 8 -29.93 20.83 63.08
N GLN A 9 -30.53 19.69 63.42
CA GLN A 9 -30.38 18.44 62.68
C GLN A 9 -31.01 18.50 61.29
N GLU A 10 -32.17 19.14 61.17
CA GLU A 10 -32.84 19.38 59.88
C GLU A 10 -31.98 20.27 58.97
N LYS A 11 -31.49 21.40 59.48
CA LYS A 11 -30.58 22.28 58.73
C LYS A 11 -29.30 21.57 58.30
N LEU A 12 -28.76 20.72 59.15
CA LEU A 12 -27.55 19.96 58.86
C LEU A 12 -27.78 18.91 57.78
N ASN A 13 -28.97 18.30 57.74
CA ASN A 13 -29.38 17.38 56.68
C ASN A 13 -29.64 18.11 55.35
N GLU A 14 -30.27 19.29 55.38
CA GLU A 14 -30.46 20.14 54.21
C GLU A 14 -29.12 20.57 53.60
N GLN A 15 -28.19 21.04 54.43
CA GLN A 15 -26.85 21.42 53.97
C GLN A 15 -26.07 20.25 53.39
N LYS A 16 -26.15 19.06 53.99
CA LYS A 16 -25.52 17.84 53.44
C LYS A 16 -26.10 17.47 52.08
N LYS A 17 -27.42 17.62 51.90
CA LYS A 17 -28.07 17.33 50.63
C LYS A 17 -27.62 18.32 49.56
N ALA A 18 -27.61 19.62 49.86
CA ALA A 18 -27.11 20.66 48.96
C ALA A 18 -25.64 20.44 48.56
N ILE A 19 -24.78 20.05 49.52
CA ILE A 19 -23.37 19.71 49.23
C ILE A 19 -23.30 18.53 48.27
N SER A 20 -24.09 17.46 48.48
CA SER A 20 -24.07 16.29 47.60
C SER A 20 -24.54 16.58 46.17
N GLU A 21 -25.51 17.50 46.01
CA GLU A 21 -26.00 17.94 44.72
C GLU A 21 -24.94 18.75 43.97
N VAL A 22 -24.30 19.71 44.66
CA VAL A 22 -23.20 20.53 44.10
C VAL A 22 -21.99 19.67 43.77
N GLU A 23 -21.64 18.68 44.59
CA GLU A 23 -20.54 17.74 44.30
C GLU A 23 -20.84 16.87 43.08
N ALA A 24 -22.09 16.46 42.87
CA ALA A 24 -22.50 15.70 41.69
C ALA A 24 -22.41 16.54 40.41
N GLU A 25 -22.83 17.80 40.46
CA GLU A 25 -22.67 18.77 39.36
C GLU A 25 -21.20 19.08 39.08
N MET A 26 -20.38 19.24 40.12
CA MET A 26 -18.95 19.48 39.97
C MET A 26 -18.25 18.30 39.27
N LYS A 27 -18.58 17.06 39.68
CA LYS A 27 -18.04 15.85 39.03
C LYS A 27 -18.50 15.70 37.59
N SER A 28 -19.76 16.05 37.28
CA SER A 28 -20.25 15.98 35.90
C SER A 28 -19.56 17.01 35.00
N LEU A 29 -19.34 18.22 35.50
CA LEU A 29 -18.60 19.26 34.78
C LEU A 29 -17.12 18.89 34.58
N GLN A 30 -16.46 18.34 35.60
CA GLN A 30 -15.07 17.88 35.52
C GLN A 30 -14.87 16.65 34.62
N SER A 31 -15.93 15.90 34.32
CA SER A 31 -15.85 14.75 33.42
C SER A 31 -15.71 15.15 31.94
N ASN A 32 -15.93 16.43 31.62
CA ASN A 32 -15.77 16.99 30.29
C ASN A 32 -14.44 17.74 30.18
N LEU A 33 -13.89 17.79 28.96
CA LEU A 33 -12.74 18.67 28.71
C LEU A 33 -13.11 20.12 28.97
N THR A 34 -12.19 20.84 29.58
CA THR A 34 -12.31 22.29 29.72
C THR A 34 -12.22 22.95 28.34
N MET A 35 -12.80 24.15 28.21
CA MET A 35 -12.78 24.91 26.95
C MET A 35 -11.34 25.14 26.44
N GLU A 36 -10.40 25.35 27.36
CA GLU A 36 -8.97 25.52 27.06
C GLU A 36 -8.36 24.26 26.45
N GLU A 37 -8.67 23.09 27.01
CA GLU A 37 -8.21 21.80 26.48
C GLU A 37 -8.85 21.47 25.13
N ILE A 38 -10.11 21.86 24.92
CA ILE A 38 -10.79 21.72 23.62
C ILE A 38 -10.07 22.56 22.57
N HIS A 39 -9.80 23.84 22.84
CA HIS A 39 -9.06 24.70 21.92
C HIS A 39 -7.63 24.20 21.65
N ALA A 40 -6.95 23.67 22.67
CA ALA A 40 -5.63 23.08 22.50
C ALA A 40 -5.67 21.84 21.59
N LYS A 41 -6.67 20.97 21.75
CA LYS A 41 -6.87 19.81 20.86
C LYS A 41 -7.25 20.23 19.45
N GLU A 42 -8.14 21.20 19.30
CA GLU A 42 -8.54 21.74 18.00
C GLU A 42 -7.33 22.29 17.23
N SER A 43 -6.49 23.08 17.90
CA SER A 43 -5.27 23.64 17.30
C SER A 43 -4.28 22.55 16.86
N LYS A 44 -4.12 21.48 17.66
CA LYS A 44 -3.28 20.33 17.30
C LYS A 44 -3.83 19.59 16.09
N LEU A 45 -5.12 19.25 16.11
CA LEU A 45 -5.77 18.52 15.02
C LEU A 45 -5.73 19.31 13.71
N ARG A 46 -5.95 20.63 13.75
CA ARG A 46 -5.83 21.49 12.55
C ARG A 46 -4.43 21.44 11.95
N LYS A 47 -3.38 21.49 12.79
CA LYS A 47 -1.99 21.36 12.31
C LYS A 47 -1.72 19.99 11.69
N GLU A 48 -2.20 18.91 12.31
CA GLU A 48 -2.05 17.56 11.77
C GLU A 48 -2.75 17.40 10.43
N VAL A 49 -3.96 17.97 10.27
CA VAL A 49 -4.67 18.00 9.00
C VAL A 49 -3.87 18.76 7.95
N ASP A 50 -3.39 19.97 8.24
CA ASP A 50 -2.58 20.76 7.30
C ASP A 50 -1.29 20.03 6.88
N GLU A 51 -0.63 19.36 7.82
CA GLU A 51 0.57 18.54 7.52
C GLU A 51 0.25 17.33 6.65
N MET A 52 -0.85 16.64 6.95
CA MET A 52 -1.33 15.51 6.17
C MET A 52 -1.73 15.94 4.75
N GLU A 53 -2.43 17.07 4.61
CA GLU A 53 -2.80 17.63 3.31
C GLU A 53 -1.57 18.01 2.49
N LYS A 54 -0.55 18.64 3.08
CA LYS A 54 0.71 18.93 2.39
C LYS A 54 1.41 17.67 1.89
N LYS A 55 1.47 16.61 2.71
CA LYS A 55 2.00 15.31 2.29
C LYS A 55 1.18 14.70 1.16
N LEU A 56 -0.15 14.81 1.23
CA LEU A 56 -1.06 14.30 0.22
C LEU A 56 -0.91 15.05 -1.11
N ILE A 57 -0.76 16.37 -1.05
CA ILE A 57 -0.46 17.21 -2.21
C ILE A 57 0.87 16.78 -2.83
N GLN A 58 1.95 16.64 -2.05
CA GLN A 58 3.23 16.15 -2.55
C GLN A 58 3.16 14.74 -3.15
N LEU A 59 2.33 13.85 -2.59
CA LEU A 59 2.12 12.51 -3.13
C LEU A 59 1.25 12.49 -4.41
N ARG A 60 0.38 13.50 -4.58
CA ARG A 60 -0.47 13.65 -5.77
C ARG A 60 0.23 14.42 -6.90
N GLU A 61 0.97 15.47 -6.53
CA GLU A 61 1.85 16.26 -7.41
C GLU A 61 3.12 15.50 -7.75
N GLY A 62 3.53 14.55 -6.89
CA GLY A 62 4.36 13.40 -7.21
C GLY A 62 3.66 12.57 -8.28
N VAL A 63 3.71 13.11 -9.49
CA VAL A 63 3.13 12.71 -10.75
C VAL A 63 2.76 11.23 -10.74
N THR A 64 1.51 10.91 -11.07
CA THR A 64 1.20 9.63 -11.70
C THR A 64 1.98 9.58 -13.02
N LEU A 65 3.27 9.25 -12.92
CA LEU A 65 4.29 9.38 -13.98
C LEU A 65 3.93 8.52 -15.20
N VAL A 66 3.03 7.56 -14.99
CA VAL A 66 2.47 6.69 -16.00
C VAL A 66 0.97 6.58 -15.73
N SER A 67 0.16 6.93 -16.71
CA SER A 67 -1.29 6.74 -16.58
C SER A 67 -1.62 5.25 -16.49
N PRO A 68 -2.73 4.85 -15.85
CA PRO A 68 -3.15 3.46 -15.83
C PRO A 68 -3.32 2.85 -17.23
N GLU A 69 -3.65 3.68 -18.21
CA GLU A 69 -3.80 3.31 -19.63
C GLU A 69 -2.45 3.05 -20.28
N GLU A 70 -1.47 3.95 -20.11
CA GLU A 70 -0.10 3.78 -20.58
C GLU A 70 0.55 2.54 -19.97
N ARG A 71 0.35 2.32 -18.66
CA ARG A 71 0.84 1.13 -17.98
C ARG A 71 0.26 -0.15 -18.60
N LYS A 72 -1.05 -0.18 -18.87
CA LYS A 72 -1.70 -1.33 -19.48
C LYS A 72 -1.22 -1.56 -20.92
N ALA A 73 -0.99 -0.50 -21.68
CA ALA A 73 -0.45 -0.58 -23.04
C ALA A 73 0.97 -1.19 -23.04
N ILE A 74 1.85 -0.71 -22.16
CA ILE A 74 3.23 -1.23 -22.03
C ILE A 74 3.22 -2.69 -21.55
N GLU A 75 2.39 -3.03 -20.56
CA GLU A 75 2.23 -4.42 -20.10
C GLU A 75 1.74 -5.35 -21.24
N GLY A 76 0.85 -4.86 -22.10
CA GLY A 76 0.38 -5.56 -23.30
C GLY A 76 1.50 -5.81 -24.30
N LEU A 77 2.21 -4.77 -24.72
CA LEU A 77 3.33 -4.85 -25.65
C LEU A 77 4.43 -5.79 -25.15
N TYR A 78 4.75 -5.71 -23.86
CA TYR A 78 5.74 -6.57 -23.23
C TYR A 78 5.30 -8.05 -23.23
N SER A 79 4.03 -8.33 -22.92
CA SER A 79 3.49 -9.69 -23.01
C SER A 79 3.48 -10.23 -24.44
N GLU A 80 3.15 -9.40 -25.42
CA GLU A 80 3.20 -9.79 -26.83
C GLU A 80 4.63 -10.11 -27.28
N ALA A 81 5.60 -9.27 -26.93
CA ALA A 81 7.01 -9.49 -27.23
C ALA A 81 7.53 -10.82 -26.66
N LEU A 82 7.20 -11.15 -25.40
CA LEU A 82 7.57 -12.44 -24.81
C LEU A 82 6.91 -13.63 -25.51
N ASN A 83 5.64 -13.49 -25.91
CA ASN A 83 4.96 -14.54 -26.66
C ASN A 83 5.60 -14.76 -28.03
N GLN A 84 6.00 -13.69 -28.72
CA GLN A 84 6.72 -13.77 -29.99
C GLN A 84 8.09 -14.42 -29.84
N TRP A 85 8.86 -14.05 -28.80
CA TRP A 85 10.14 -14.69 -28.52
C TRP A 85 9.99 -16.19 -28.29
N ARG A 86 9.05 -16.61 -27.42
CA ARG A 86 8.76 -18.02 -27.17
C ARG A 86 8.38 -18.77 -28.45
N ARG A 87 7.52 -18.18 -29.28
CA ARG A 87 7.06 -18.79 -30.54
C ARG A 87 8.21 -18.94 -31.53
N ARG A 88 9.01 -17.90 -31.72
CA ARG A 88 10.16 -17.91 -32.63
C ARG A 88 11.23 -18.92 -32.19
N LYS A 89 11.54 -18.97 -30.89
CA LYS A 89 12.48 -19.95 -30.33
C LYS A 89 12.00 -21.39 -30.57
N ARG A 90 10.71 -21.65 -30.42
CA ARG A 90 10.11 -22.96 -30.74
C ARG A 90 10.25 -23.28 -32.23
N MET A 91 9.82 -22.38 -33.12
CA MET A 91 9.92 -22.60 -34.57
C MET A 91 11.36 -22.85 -35.02
N PHE A 92 12.32 -22.09 -34.49
CA PHE A 92 13.73 -22.32 -34.77
C PHE A 92 14.17 -23.71 -34.31
N ARG A 93 13.83 -24.10 -33.07
CA ARG A 93 14.17 -25.43 -32.53
C ARG A 93 13.56 -26.56 -33.37
N ASP A 94 12.29 -26.45 -33.75
CA ASP A 94 11.61 -27.47 -34.55
C ASP A 94 12.32 -27.67 -35.91
N VAL A 95 12.74 -26.58 -36.57
CA VAL A 95 13.51 -26.63 -37.83
C VAL A 95 14.92 -27.15 -37.59
N TRP A 96 15.57 -26.71 -36.52
CA TRP A 96 16.92 -27.11 -36.17
C TRP A 96 17.01 -28.61 -35.87
N ASP A 97 16.07 -29.13 -35.09
CA ASP A 97 15.97 -30.55 -34.76
C ASP A 97 15.73 -31.36 -36.04
N ALA A 98 14.82 -30.93 -36.92
CA ALA A 98 14.59 -31.60 -38.21
C ALA A 98 15.83 -31.62 -39.13
N ILE A 99 16.65 -30.57 -39.12
CA ILE A 99 17.89 -30.52 -39.91
C ILE A 99 18.97 -31.40 -39.29
N THR A 100 19.07 -31.42 -37.96
CA THR A 100 20.15 -32.12 -37.25
C THR A 100 19.87 -33.60 -37.01
N GLU A 101 18.61 -34.04 -37.01
CA GLU A 101 18.20 -35.43 -36.80
C GLU A 101 18.75 -36.39 -37.87
N ASN A 102 18.90 -35.93 -39.11
CA ASN A 102 19.45 -36.72 -40.23
C ASN A 102 20.85 -36.27 -40.66
N SER A 103 21.49 -35.37 -39.92
CA SER A 103 22.80 -34.81 -40.31
C SER A 103 23.95 -35.70 -39.83
N PRO A 104 24.95 -35.99 -40.69
CA PRO A 104 26.18 -36.66 -40.26
C PRO A 104 27.14 -35.72 -39.51
N LYS A 105 26.87 -34.39 -39.49
CA LYS A 105 27.69 -33.40 -38.77
C LYS A 105 27.24 -33.27 -37.32
N ASN A 106 28.20 -33.00 -36.43
CA ASN A 106 27.93 -32.67 -35.03
C ASN A 106 27.10 -31.38 -34.93
N PRO A 107 25.92 -31.37 -34.27
CA PRO A 107 25.07 -30.19 -34.17
C PRO A 107 25.77 -28.96 -33.59
N LYS A 108 26.74 -29.13 -32.68
CA LYS A 108 27.48 -28.00 -32.10
C LYS A 108 28.40 -27.32 -33.11
N GLU A 109 29.14 -28.09 -33.89
CA GLU A 109 30.03 -27.57 -34.94
C GLU A 109 29.22 -26.90 -36.06
N PHE A 110 28.06 -27.48 -36.41
CA PHE A 110 27.17 -26.88 -37.40
C PHE A 110 26.53 -25.57 -36.91
N LYS A 111 26.26 -25.46 -35.61
CA LYS A 111 25.79 -24.21 -34.98
C LYS A 111 26.84 -23.11 -35.05
N GLU A 112 28.10 -23.43 -34.75
CA GLU A 112 29.24 -22.51 -34.85
C GLU A 112 29.53 -22.10 -36.30
N GLU A 113 29.47 -23.04 -37.25
CA GLU A 113 29.63 -22.77 -38.69
C GLU A 113 28.56 -21.78 -39.20
N LEU A 114 27.32 -21.91 -38.72
CA LEU A 114 26.22 -21.03 -39.09
C LEU A 114 26.17 -19.71 -38.29
N GLY A 115 27.02 -19.55 -37.26
CA GLY A 115 27.03 -18.37 -36.40
C GLY A 115 25.72 -18.18 -35.62
N VAL A 116 25.04 -19.27 -35.26
CA VAL A 116 23.82 -19.20 -34.44
C VAL A 116 24.19 -19.08 -32.97
N GLU A 117 23.59 -18.14 -32.25
CA GLU A 117 23.75 -17.95 -30.81
C GLU A 117 22.41 -18.21 -30.09
N TYR A 118 22.47 -18.81 -28.91
CA TYR A 118 21.32 -18.95 -28.01
C TYR A 118 21.27 -17.82 -27.00
N ASP A 119 20.09 -17.64 -26.38
CA ASP A 119 19.91 -16.66 -25.31
C ASP A 119 20.99 -16.78 -24.21
N GLU A 120 21.43 -18.00 -23.88
CA GLU A 120 22.49 -18.26 -22.89
C GLU A 120 23.88 -17.77 -23.35
N ASP A 121 24.16 -17.77 -24.66
CA ASP A 121 25.44 -17.34 -25.23
C ASP A 121 25.61 -15.82 -25.18
N VAL A 122 24.51 -15.08 -24.97
CA VAL A 122 24.46 -13.61 -24.86
C VAL A 122 24.01 -13.11 -23.47
N ASP A 123 24.10 -13.96 -22.45
CA ASP A 123 23.69 -13.68 -21.06
C ASP A 123 22.22 -13.27 -20.89
N VAL A 124 21.34 -13.77 -21.76
CA VAL A 124 19.90 -13.48 -21.75
C VAL A 124 19.12 -14.67 -21.18
N ASN A 125 18.30 -14.42 -20.16
CA ASN A 125 17.44 -15.44 -19.55
C ASN A 125 15.96 -15.14 -19.77
N PHE A 126 15.28 -15.88 -20.65
CA PHE A 126 13.85 -15.69 -20.91
C PHE A 126 12.96 -15.80 -19.65
N GLN A 127 13.28 -16.69 -18.71
CA GLN A 127 12.46 -16.92 -17.51
C GLN A 127 12.47 -15.70 -16.58
N SER A 128 13.61 -15.03 -16.41
CA SER A 128 13.68 -13.80 -15.60
C SER A 128 12.79 -12.70 -16.15
N PHE A 129 12.74 -12.55 -17.48
CA PHE A 129 11.84 -11.62 -18.16
C PHE A 129 10.36 -12.01 -18.05
N ALA A 130 10.04 -13.30 -18.04
CA ALA A 130 8.68 -13.79 -17.86
C ALA A 130 8.15 -13.56 -16.42
N ASP A 131 9.01 -13.71 -15.42
CA ASP A 131 8.63 -13.58 -14.00
C ASP A 131 8.31 -12.11 -13.62
N LEU A 132 8.93 -11.14 -14.31
CA LEU A 132 8.64 -9.71 -14.17
C LEU A 132 7.13 -9.38 -14.38
N ILE A 133 6.44 -10.08 -15.29
CA ILE A 133 4.98 -9.89 -15.49
C ILE A 133 4.17 -10.46 -14.33
N GLN A 134 4.60 -11.60 -13.76
CA GLN A 134 3.84 -12.28 -12.71
C GLN A 134 3.87 -11.51 -11.38
N HIS A 135 4.99 -10.86 -11.08
CA HIS A 135 5.11 -10.00 -9.90
C HIS A 135 4.20 -8.77 -9.97
N GLY A 136 3.93 -8.23 -11.17
CA GLY A 136 3.02 -7.11 -11.37
C GLY A 136 1.55 -7.44 -11.08
N LYS A 137 1.12 -8.69 -11.36
CA LYS A 137 -0.26 -9.15 -11.14
C LYS A 137 -0.60 -9.47 -9.68
N LYS A 138 0.38 -9.90 -8.88
CA LYS A 138 0.19 -10.23 -7.45
C LYS A 138 0.06 -9.01 -6.54
N ARG A 139 0.38 -7.82 -7.04
CA ARG A 139 0.47 -6.57 -6.26
C ARG A 139 -0.78 -5.68 -6.38
N ARG A 140 -1.87 -6.20 -6.93
CA ARG A 140 -3.19 -5.55 -7.01
C ARG A 140 -4.16 -6.18 -6.03
#